data_AF-B1M469-F1
#
_entry.id   AF-B1M469-F1
#
_cell.length_a   1.000
_cell.length_b   1.000
_cell.length_c   1.000
_cell.angle_alpha   90.00
_cell.angle_beta   90.00
_cell.angle_gamma   90.00
#
_symmetry.space_group_name_H-M   'P 1'
#
loop_
_entity.id
_entity.type
_entity.pdbx_description
1 polymer ?
#
loop_
_entity_poly.entity_id
_entity_poly.type
_entity_poly.pdbx_seq_one_letter_code
_entity_poly.pdbx_strand_id
1 'polypeptide(L)'
;MSLRSRCLRPFVFAGILALAGAGIGLETARASLPAATRIVLQKAGRYMPTDLYLRRGDTIALRNGDARLTHHAFIEAERFSFDAGAQEPGAETRLTLVEPGDFVIQCGIHPKMKLTLHVE
;
A
#
# COMPACT_ATOMS: atom_id res chain seq x y z
N MET A 1 40.32 -64.19 -42.28
CA MET A 1 41.22 -64.32 -41.12
C MET A 1 41.73 -62.95 -40.70
N SER A 2 41.37 -62.48 -39.50
CA SER A 2 42.16 -61.57 -38.67
C SER A 2 41.32 -61.23 -37.44
N LEU A 3 41.33 -62.11 -36.43
CA LEU A 3 40.95 -61.71 -35.07
C LEU A 3 42.01 -60.71 -34.59
N ARG A 4 41.57 -59.51 -34.23
CA ARG A 4 42.39 -58.58 -33.46
C ARG A 4 41.63 -58.14 -32.22
N SER A 5 41.82 -58.94 -31.18
CA SER A 5 41.68 -58.59 -29.78
C SER A 5 42.35 -57.25 -29.48
N ARG A 6 41.63 -56.33 -28.85
CA ARG A 6 42.23 -55.16 -28.20
C ARG A 6 41.61 -54.96 -26.81
N CYS A 7 42.36 -55.46 -25.84
CA CYS A 7 42.78 -54.78 -24.62
C CYS A 7 41.73 -53.88 -23.94
N LEU A 8 41.10 -54.43 -22.90
CA LEU A 8 40.48 -53.66 -21.82
C LEU A 8 41.55 -52.77 -21.17
N ARG A 9 41.32 -51.46 -21.19
CA ARG A 9 42.06 -50.49 -20.37
C ARG A 9 41.19 -50.12 -19.17
N PRO A 10 41.66 -50.31 -17.92
CA PRO A 10 40.94 -49.84 -16.76
C PRO A 10 41.15 -48.32 -16.68
N PHE A 11 40.10 -47.53 -16.93
CA PHE A 11 40.14 -46.12 -16.56
C PHE A 11 39.70 -45.99 -15.11
N VAL A 12 40.70 -45.67 -14.30
CA VAL A 12 40.65 -45.35 -12.88
C VAL A 12 39.63 -44.24 -12.63
N PHE A 13 38.81 -44.44 -11.61
CA PHE A 13 37.90 -43.45 -11.02
C PHE A 13 38.67 -42.17 -10.65
N ALA A 14 38.32 -41.06 -11.28
CA ALA A 14 38.60 -39.71 -10.75
C ALA A 14 37.25 -39.11 -10.34
N GLY A 15 36.86 -39.36 -9.09
CA GLY A 15 35.69 -38.73 -8.50
C GLY A 15 35.94 -37.23 -8.32
N ILE A 16 35.26 -36.40 -9.11
CA ILE A 16 35.14 -34.97 -8.84
C ILE A 16 34.12 -34.85 -7.70
N LEU A 17 34.63 -34.71 -6.47
CA LEU A 17 33.79 -34.34 -5.33
C LEU A 17 33.42 -32.86 -5.51
N ALA A 18 32.31 -32.62 -6.21
CA ALA A 18 31.70 -31.30 -6.26
C ALA A 18 31.15 -31.00 -4.85
N LEU A 19 31.87 -30.17 -4.09
CA LEU A 19 31.28 -29.51 -2.92
C LEU A 19 30.17 -28.60 -3.43
N ALA A 20 28.95 -29.13 -3.47
CA ALA A 20 27.75 -28.31 -3.55
C ALA A 20 27.68 -27.51 -2.26
N GLY A 21 28.20 -26.27 -2.30
CA GLY A 21 28.00 -25.31 -1.23
C GLY A 21 26.51 -25.07 -1.09
N ALA A 22 25.88 -25.72 -0.11
CA ALA A 22 24.55 -25.37 0.35
C ALA A 22 24.66 -24.00 1.04
N GLY A 23 24.62 -22.94 0.23
CA GLY A 23 24.44 -21.58 0.71
C GLY A 23 23.07 -21.50 1.36
N ILE A 24 23.02 -21.54 2.69
CA ILE A 24 21.82 -21.24 3.45
C ILE A 24 21.57 -19.75 3.22
N GLY A 25 20.73 -19.43 2.23
CA GLY A 25 20.26 -18.06 2.03
C GLY A 25 19.50 -17.63 3.27
N LEU A 26 20.07 -16.72 4.05
CA LEU A 26 19.36 -16.08 5.15
C LEU A 26 18.36 -15.10 4.54
N GLU A 27 17.18 -15.60 4.16
CA GLU A 27 16.07 -14.75 3.78
C GLU A 27 15.58 -14.02 5.02
N THR A 28 15.95 -12.74 5.14
CA THR A 28 15.39 -11.87 6.16
C THR A 28 13.91 -11.67 5.86
N ALA A 29 13.03 -12.34 6.61
CA ALA A 29 11.60 -12.10 6.55
C ALA A 29 11.33 -10.63 6.89
N ARG A 30 10.90 -9.84 5.90
CA ARG A 30 10.44 -8.46 6.13
C ARG A 30 9.02 -8.54 6.68
N ALA A 31 8.85 -8.26 7.97
CA ALA A 31 7.54 -8.06 8.54
C ALA A 31 6.93 -6.77 7.97
N SER A 32 5.84 -6.89 7.20
CA SER A 32 5.06 -5.73 6.78
C SER A 32 4.07 -5.38 7.89
N LEU A 33 4.08 -4.12 8.33
CA LEU A 33 3.03 -3.61 9.21
C LEU A 33 1.68 -3.62 8.47
N PRO A 34 0.56 -3.94 9.15
CA PRO A 34 -0.75 -3.91 8.52
C PRO A 34 -1.13 -2.49 8.11
N ALA A 35 -1.97 -2.38 7.08
CA ALA A 35 -2.61 -1.12 6.71
C ALA A 35 -3.43 -0.59 7.88
N ALA A 36 -3.30 0.71 8.15
CA ALA A 36 -3.97 1.34 9.25
C ALA A 36 -5.24 2.06 8.78
N THR A 37 -6.24 2.19 9.65
CA THR A 37 -7.39 3.08 9.42
C THR A 37 -7.28 4.30 10.34
N ARG A 38 -7.49 5.51 9.81
CA ARG A 38 -7.61 6.75 10.58
C ARG A 38 -9.01 7.32 10.45
N ILE A 39 -9.60 7.76 11.54
CA ILE A 39 -10.90 8.44 11.52
C ILE A 39 -10.66 9.94 11.39
N VAL A 40 -11.36 10.56 10.45
CA VAL A 40 -11.41 12.01 10.26
C VAL A 40 -12.83 12.46 10.53
N LEU A 41 -13.01 13.30 11.54
CA LEU A 41 -14.31 13.86 11.87
C LEU A 41 -14.56 15.10 11.02
N GLN A 42 -15.73 15.17 10.39
CA GLN A 42 -16.27 16.37 9.77
C GLN A 42 -17.20 17.02 10.79
N LYS A 43 -16.83 18.20 11.30
CA LYS A 43 -17.65 18.88 12.31
C LYS A 43 -17.46 20.38 12.28
N ALA A 44 -18.55 21.12 12.40
CA ALA A 44 -18.56 22.59 12.43
C ALA A 44 -17.77 23.21 11.25
N GLY A 45 -17.94 22.63 10.06
CA GLY A 45 -17.29 23.09 8.82
C GLY A 45 -15.77 22.88 8.79
N ARG A 46 -15.24 21.87 9.50
CA ARG A 46 -13.82 21.50 9.50
C ARG A 46 -13.63 19.99 9.46
N TYR A 47 -12.52 19.55 8.89
CA TYR A 47 -11.99 18.21 9.12
C TYR A 47 -11.13 18.22 10.40
N MET A 48 -11.19 17.14 11.16
CA MET A 48 -10.38 16.96 12.37
C MET A 48 -9.80 15.53 12.38
N PRO A 49 -8.46 15.38 12.28
CA PRO A 49 -7.46 16.44 12.09
C PRO A 49 -7.54 17.11 10.70
N THR A 50 -6.82 18.20 10.49
CA THR A 50 -6.70 18.90 9.18
C THR A 50 -5.47 18.48 8.39
N ASP A 51 -4.60 17.67 8.98
CA ASP A 51 -3.32 17.23 8.41
C ASP A 51 -3.04 15.79 8.85
N LEU A 52 -2.63 14.92 7.92
CA LEU A 52 -2.38 13.50 8.16
C LEU A 52 -1.19 13.00 7.37
N TYR A 53 -0.32 12.25 8.05
CA TYR A 53 0.76 11.46 7.45
C TYR A 53 0.36 9.98 7.45
N LEU A 54 0.34 9.38 6.27
CA LEU A 54 -0.23 8.07 6.00
C LEU A 54 0.69 7.30 5.06
N ARG A 55 0.53 5.98 5.03
CA ARG A 55 1.22 5.14 4.05
C ARG A 55 0.28 4.77 2.92
N ARG A 56 0.84 4.49 1.75
CA ARG A 56 0.09 3.80 0.70
C ARG A 56 -0.49 2.49 1.24
N GLY A 57 -1.78 2.30 1.04
CA GLY A 57 -2.58 1.20 1.55
C GLY A 57 -3.34 1.52 2.85
N ASP A 58 -2.99 2.59 3.57
CA ASP A 58 -3.79 3.04 4.70
C ASP A 58 -5.15 3.57 4.23
N THR A 59 -6.14 3.53 5.12
CA THR A 59 -7.51 3.99 4.89
C THR A 59 -7.83 5.19 5.77
N ILE A 60 -8.54 6.18 5.25
CA ILE A 60 -9.24 7.18 6.05
C ILE A 60 -10.74 6.88 6.08
N ALA A 61 -11.34 7.01 7.26
CA ALA A 61 -12.79 6.98 7.47
C ALA A 61 -13.27 8.40 7.76
N LEU A 62 -13.88 9.02 6.77
CA LEU A 62 -14.47 10.35 6.84
C LEU A 62 -15.86 10.22 7.46
N ARG A 63 -16.05 10.75 8.66
CA ARG A 63 -17.33 10.66 9.38
C ARG A 63 -17.95 12.04 9.55
N ASN A 64 -19.19 12.20 9.08
CA ASN A 64 -19.98 13.38 9.39
C ASN A 64 -20.45 13.34 10.85
N GLY A 65 -19.85 14.20 11.68
CA GLY A 65 -20.14 14.33 13.10
C GLY A 65 -21.11 15.45 13.44
N ASP A 66 -21.62 16.18 12.45
CA ASP A 66 -22.65 17.18 12.65
C ASP A 66 -24.05 16.55 12.67
N ALA A 67 -24.97 17.16 13.41
CA ALA A 67 -26.34 16.65 13.57
C ALA A 67 -27.31 17.13 12.48
N ARG A 68 -26.95 18.20 11.75
CA ARG A 68 -27.83 18.86 10.77
C ARG A 68 -27.11 19.39 9.54
N LEU A 69 -25.77 19.33 9.52
CA LEU A 69 -24.98 19.85 8.41
C LEU A 69 -24.59 18.69 7.51
N THR A 70 -24.95 18.78 6.24
CA THR A 70 -24.42 17.91 5.18
C THR A 70 -23.02 18.40 4.82
N HIS A 71 -22.15 17.46 4.45
CA HIS A 71 -20.81 17.75 3.93
C HIS A 71 -20.63 17.13 2.55
N HIS A 72 -19.42 17.28 2.02
CA HIS A 72 -18.94 16.66 0.79
C HIS A 72 -17.45 16.42 1.00
N ALA A 73 -16.88 15.40 0.38
CA ALA A 73 -15.44 15.19 0.40
C ALA A 73 -14.98 14.75 -0.98
N PHE A 74 -14.08 15.51 -1.59
CA PHE A 74 -13.50 15.17 -2.88
C PHE A 74 -12.02 15.57 -2.95
N ILE A 75 -11.28 14.88 -3.82
CA ILE A 75 -9.91 15.20 -4.24
C ILE A 75 -9.96 15.39 -5.75
N GLU A 76 -9.45 16.52 -6.21
CA GLU A 76 -9.24 16.80 -7.63
C GLU A 76 -7.73 16.88 -7.89
N ALA A 77 -7.15 15.78 -8.35
CA ALA A 77 -5.75 15.69 -8.76
C ALA A 77 -5.60 14.74 -9.95
N GLU A 78 -4.64 15.00 -10.83
CA GLU A 78 -4.44 14.29 -12.09
C GLU A 78 -4.18 12.78 -11.90
N ARG A 79 -3.42 12.42 -10.86
CA ARG A 79 -3.02 11.03 -10.58
C ARG A 79 -4.00 10.29 -9.67
N PHE A 80 -4.83 10.99 -8.91
CA PHE A 80 -5.70 10.40 -7.91
C PHE A 80 -6.90 11.30 -7.65
N SER A 81 -8.06 10.90 -8.15
CA SER A 81 -9.33 11.56 -7.89
C SER A 81 -10.16 10.76 -6.90
N PHE A 82 -10.90 11.45 -6.06
CA PHE A 82 -11.86 10.85 -5.14
C PHE A 82 -13.08 11.77 -5.04
N ASP A 83 -14.27 11.20 -4.97
CA ASP A 83 -15.48 11.96 -4.68
C ASP A 83 -16.47 11.08 -3.88
N ALA A 84 -16.75 11.48 -2.64
CA ALA A 84 -17.74 10.84 -1.76
C ALA A 84 -19.18 11.32 -2.00
N GLY A 85 -19.36 12.38 -2.78
CA GLY A 85 -20.63 13.10 -2.91
C GLY A 85 -21.09 13.73 -1.60
N ALA A 86 -22.37 14.07 -1.54
CA ALA A 86 -22.99 14.59 -0.33
C ALA A 86 -22.93 13.56 0.82
N GLN A 87 -22.54 14.01 2.00
CA GLN A 87 -22.41 13.22 3.21
C GLN A 87 -23.37 13.73 4.26
N GLU A 88 -24.50 13.04 4.43
CA GLU A 88 -25.53 13.37 5.41
C GLU A 88 -25.01 13.27 6.85
N PRO A 89 -25.67 13.95 7.82
CA PRO A 89 -25.39 13.79 9.24
C PRO A 89 -25.24 12.32 9.67
N GLY A 90 -24.11 11.99 10.29
CA GLY A 90 -23.81 10.64 10.77
C GLY A 90 -23.22 9.68 9.73
N ALA A 91 -23.18 10.05 8.45
CA ALA A 91 -22.59 9.21 7.39
C ALA A 91 -21.09 8.95 7.63
N GLU A 92 -20.61 7.79 7.16
CA GLU A 92 -19.19 7.46 7.10
C GLU A 92 -18.83 6.97 5.69
N THR A 93 -17.79 7.58 5.10
CA THR A 93 -17.21 7.16 3.82
C THR A 93 -15.75 6.77 4.03
N ARG A 94 -15.28 5.74 3.33
CA ARG A 94 -13.91 5.25 3.43
C ARG A 94 -13.14 5.49 2.14
N LEU A 95 -11.91 5.97 2.27
CA LEU A 95 -10.95 6.16 1.17
C LEU A 95 -9.67 5.40 1.50
N THR A 96 -9.32 4.41 0.68
CA THR A 96 -8.01 3.75 0.73
C THR A 96 -7.04 4.49 -0.17
N LEU A 97 -5.86 4.80 0.36
CA LEU A 97 -4.84 5.60 -0.32
C LEU A 97 -3.96 4.69 -1.16
N VAL A 98 -4.17 4.68 -2.48
CA VAL A 98 -3.44 3.79 -3.39
C VAL A 98 -2.29 4.48 -4.12
N GLU A 99 -2.25 5.81 -4.08
CA GLU A 99 -1.22 6.63 -4.70
C GLU A 99 -0.37 7.36 -3.65
N PRO A 100 0.97 7.36 -3.75
CA PRO A 100 1.82 8.20 -2.91
C PRO A 100 1.80 9.65 -3.41
N GLY A 101 1.99 10.59 -2.48
CA GLY A 101 2.04 12.02 -2.74
C GLY A 101 1.19 12.83 -1.77
N ASP A 102 1.13 14.13 -2.05
CA ASP A 102 0.35 15.08 -1.27
C ASP A 102 -1.00 15.32 -1.93
N PHE A 103 -2.07 15.18 -1.16
CA PHE A 103 -3.44 15.38 -1.62
C PHE A 103 -4.21 16.31 -0.68
N VAL A 104 -5.19 17.02 -1.21
CA VAL A 104 -6.10 17.84 -0.40
C VAL A 104 -7.53 17.37 -0.62
N ILE A 105 -8.15 16.91 0.46
CA ILE A 105 -9.59 16.69 0.48
C ILE A 105 -10.28 18.02 0.75
N GLN A 106 -11.26 18.34 -0.09
CA GLN A 106 -12.07 19.55 -0.02
C GLN A 106 -13.55 19.21 0.19
N CYS A 107 -14.29 20.16 0.75
CA CYS A 107 -15.76 20.10 0.81
C CYS A 107 -16.37 21.09 -0.19
N GLY A 108 -17.17 20.59 -1.15
CA GLY A 108 -17.74 21.41 -2.23
C GLY A 108 -18.70 22.50 -1.77
N ILE A 109 -19.32 22.33 -0.61
CA ILE A 109 -20.27 23.29 -0.02
C ILE A 109 -19.66 24.13 1.12
N HIS A 110 -18.47 23.79 1.61
CA HIS A 110 -17.74 24.54 2.64
C HIS A 110 -16.29 24.81 2.18
N PRO A 111 -16.03 25.86 1.36
CA PRO A 111 -14.74 26.03 0.69
C PRO A 111 -13.51 26.19 1.59
N LYS A 112 -13.72 26.53 2.88
CA LYS A 112 -12.64 26.64 3.88
C LYS A 112 -12.31 25.32 4.57
N MET A 113 -13.13 24.29 4.38
CA MET A 113 -12.95 22.97 4.98
C MET A 113 -12.00 22.14 4.11
N LYS A 114 -10.77 21.96 4.60
CA LYS A 114 -9.69 21.24 3.90
C LYS A 114 -8.96 20.28 4.84
N LEU A 115 -8.55 19.14 4.29
CA LEU A 115 -7.69 18.15 4.94
C LEU A 115 -6.52 17.85 4.00
N THR A 116 -5.29 18.07 4.48
CA THR A 116 -4.07 17.71 3.77
C THR A 116 -3.68 16.28 4.13
N LEU A 117 -3.35 15.48 3.12
CA LEU A 117 -2.85 14.13 3.25
C LEU A 117 -1.44 14.07 2.68
N HIS A 118 -0.51 13.52 3.45
CA HIS A 118 0.85 13.19 3.04
C HIS A 118 0.96 11.67 2.97
N VAL A 119 1.11 11.11 1.77
CA VAL A 119 1.09 9.66 1.54
C VAL A 119 2.44 9.16 1.04
N GLU A 120 3.08 8.28 1.82
CA GLU A 120 4.38 7.67 1.49
C GLU A 120 4.28 6.17 1.19
#